data_AF-A0A3E0W721-F1
#
_entry.id   AF-A0A3E0W721-F1
#
_cell.length_a   1.000
_cell.length_b   1.000
_cell.length_c   1.000
_cell.angle_alpha   90.00
_cell.angle_beta   90.00
_cell.angle_gamma   90.00
#
_symmetry.space_group_name_H-M   'P 1'
#
loop_
_entity.id
_entity.type
_entity.pdbx_description
1 polymer ?
#
loop_
_entity_poly.entity_id
_entity_poly.type
_entity_poly.pdbx_seq_one_letter_code
_entity_poly.pdbx_strand_id
1 'polypeptide(L)'
;MVTLQTVAFAVLCLVAVLRVGSARSNPHARMSWLASVVGALALLTLGSVIPLGVLDGALGGTNLIYLVQNLLATTAFWLVLQAAASQESEDTPHSRRRYWVLGVILVAFSVAFLFIDRGPTSPTFIHDNVDQLAAVLCASIYLAGIGGISLQLMLAVRRRRLVAYWPFVVGGALAIVACINEIVWLFIAHAHAVDARTQALGYALFDPFFYLGVILIVAGILSFTVRKWNRETQMTLAIRQLSRITQRAGLTSATAEDGPATGGPQLSVAYDLLISIHDETVAGRVQLTARERRVLSRAEALVTRELGMAEAR
;
A
#
# COMPACT_ATOMS: atom_id res chain seq x y z
N MET A 1 16.53 0.16 22.79
CA MET A 1 15.28 -0.61 22.63
C MET A 1 14.69 -0.26 21.27
N VAL A 2 14.38 -1.25 20.44
CA VAL A 2 13.75 -1.00 19.13
C VAL A 2 12.26 -0.74 19.37
N THR A 3 11.78 0.46 19.09
CA THR A 3 10.36 0.79 19.21
C THR A 3 9.61 0.31 17.96
N LEU A 4 8.31 0.04 18.07
CA LEU A 4 7.45 -0.35 16.94
C LEU A 4 7.55 0.65 15.77
N GLN A 5 7.73 1.93 16.09
CA GLN A 5 7.95 3.01 15.13
C GLN A 5 9.21 2.80 14.30
N THR A 6 10.34 2.43 14.92
CA THR A 6 11.60 2.16 14.21
C THR A 6 11.48 0.95 13.28
N VAL A 7 10.76 -0.09 13.69
CA VAL A 7 10.50 -1.26 12.83
C VAL A 7 9.65 -0.86 11.63
N ALA A 8 8.55 -0.15 11.86
CA ALA A 8 7.66 0.32 10.80
C ALA A 8 8.41 1.23 9.80
N PHE A 9 9.28 2.12 10.30
CA PHE A 9 10.13 2.98 9.49
C PHE A 9 11.09 2.16 8.62
N ALA A 10 11.83 1.23 9.21
CA ALA A 10 12.77 0.38 8.48
C ALA A 10 12.08 -0.45 7.39
N VAL A 11 10.90 -1.02 7.70
CA VAL A 11 10.09 -1.76 6.72
C VAL A 11 9.64 -0.85 5.58
N LEU A 12 9.18 0.36 5.87
CA LEU A 12 8.76 1.32 4.84
C LEU A 12 9.91 1.78 3.96
N CYS A 13 11.10 2.04 4.53
CA CYS A 13 12.31 2.33 3.77
C CYS A 13 12.69 1.18 2.85
N LEU A 14 12.68 -0.06 3.35
CA LEU A 14 12.97 -1.25 2.56
C LEU A 14 11.98 -1.38 1.39
N VAL A 15 10.68 -1.19 1.65
CA VAL A 15 9.63 -1.23 0.62
C VAL A 15 9.85 -0.13 -0.43
N ALA A 16 10.19 1.09 -0.01
CA ALA A 16 10.45 2.20 -0.91
C ALA A 16 11.65 1.92 -1.83
N VAL A 17 12.75 1.37 -1.29
CA VAL A 17 13.96 1.01 -2.05
C VAL A 17 13.67 -0.12 -3.04
N LEU A 18 13.06 -1.21 -2.59
CA LEU A 18 12.73 -2.37 -3.43
C LEU A 18 11.81 -1.99 -4.62
N ARG A 19 11.02 -0.93 -4.47
CA ARG A 19 10.05 -0.50 -5.48
C ARG A 19 10.54 0.60 -6.43
N VAL A 20 11.73 1.17 -6.23
CA VAL A 20 12.27 2.22 -7.13
C VAL A 20 12.28 1.75 -8.59
N GLY A 21 12.74 0.51 -8.85
CA GLY A 21 12.77 -0.05 -10.20
C GLY A 21 11.38 -0.20 -10.81
N SER A 22 10.41 -0.70 -10.04
CA SER A 22 9.02 -0.88 -10.49
C SER A 22 8.29 0.45 -10.69
N ALA A 23 8.55 1.44 -9.83
CA ALA A 23 7.95 2.77 -9.94
C ALA A 23 8.43 3.54 -11.18
N ARG A 24 9.70 3.32 -11.59
CA ARG A 24 10.23 3.89 -12.82
C ARG A 24 9.57 3.30 -14.07
N SER A 25 9.37 1.98 -14.10
CA SER A 25 8.82 1.28 -15.26
C SER A 25 7.30 1.30 -15.37
N ASN A 26 6.57 1.36 -14.25
CA ASN A 26 5.11 1.24 -14.25
C ASN A 26 4.43 2.45 -13.56
N PRO A 27 3.60 3.24 -14.28
CA PRO A 27 2.83 4.35 -13.70
C PRO A 27 1.97 3.92 -12.50
N HIS A 28 1.35 2.74 -12.59
CA HIS A 28 0.52 2.16 -11.53
C HIS A 28 1.30 1.85 -10.24
N ALA A 29 2.62 1.60 -10.32
CA ALA A 29 3.45 1.35 -9.14
C ALA A 29 3.89 2.64 -8.44
N ARG A 30 3.79 3.80 -9.10
CA ARG A 30 4.22 5.11 -8.57
C ARG A 30 3.43 5.53 -7.35
N MET A 31 2.10 5.38 -7.37
CA MET A 31 1.24 5.75 -6.23
C MET A 31 1.57 4.94 -4.98
N SER A 32 1.82 3.64 -5.17
CA SER A 32 2.18 2.75 -4.07
C SER A 32 3.61 2.99 -3.55
N TRP A 33 4.53 3.42 -4.42
CA TRP A 33 5.88 3.85 -4.01
C TRP A 33 5.84 5.19 -3.27
N LEU A 34 5.09 6.18 -3.79
CA LEU A 34 4.87 7.47 -3.12
C LEU A 34 4.26 7.27 -1.74
N ALA A 35 3.28 6.37 -1.59
CA ALA A 35 2.71 6.02 -0.29
C ALA A 35 3.77 5.54 0.70
N SER A 36 4.72 4.71 0.25
CA SER A 36 5.82 4.22 1.09
C SER A 36 6.81 5.32 1.46
N VAL A 37 7.16 6.21 0.53
CA VAL A 37 8.05 7.35 0.79
C VAL A 37 7.43 8.33 1.76
N VAL A 38 6.19 8.75 1.50
CA VAL A 38 5.46 9.70 2.36
C VAL A 38 5.20 9.08 3.75
N GLY A 39 4.87 7.79 3.82
CA GLY A 39 4.74 7.08 5.08
C GLY A 39 6.06 6.98 5.86
N ALA A 40 7.19 6.73 5.17
CA ALA A 40 8.50 6.72 5.80
C ALA A 40 8.86 8.11 6.35
N LEU A 41 8.55 9.18 5.61
CA LEU A 41 8.74 10.56 6.08
C LEU A 41 7.86 10.86 7.31
N ALA A 42 6.59 10.43 7.32
CA ALA A 42 5.72 10.58 8.49
C ALA A 42 6.32 9.91 9.74
N LEU A 43 6.86 8.69 9.59
CA LEU A 43 7.50 7.99 10.71
C LEU A 43 8.84 8.60 11.12
N LEU A 44 9.60 9.14 10.16
CA LEU A 44 10.84 9.88 10.44
C LEU A 44 10.55 11.07 11.35
N THR A 45 9.42 11.74 11.13
CA THR A 45 9.03 12.93 11.91
C THR A 45 8.61 12.64 13.35
N LEU A 46 8.38 11.38 13.74
CA LEU A 46 7.95 10.99 15.10
C LEU A 46 9.02 11.12 16.19
N GLY A 47 10.26 11.47 15.85
CA GLY A 47 11.33 11.60 16.85
C GLY A 47 12.20 10.35 17.05
N SER A 48 11.87 9.23 16.40
CA SER A 48 12.54 7.93 16.62
C SER A 48 13.96 7.84 16.04
N VAL A 49 14.23 8.59 14.96
CA VAL A 49 15.54 8.64 14.29
C VAL A 49 16.21 9.98 14.51
N ILE A 50 15.46 11.07 14.31
CA ILE A 50 15.91 12.44 14.55
C ILE A 50 15.10 12.99 15.73
N PRO A 51 15.73 13.50 16.80
CA PRO A 51 15.01 13.99 17.97
C PRO A 51 13.94 15.04 17.61
N LEU A 52 12.76 14.94 18.24
CA LEU A 52 11.61 15.79 17.94
C LEU A 52 11.92 17.28 18.06
N GLY A 53 12.68 17.68 19.09
CA GLY A 53 13.07 19.08 19.29
C GLY A 53 13.95 19.66 18.18
N VAL A 54 14.75 18.83 17.51
CA VAL A 54 15.57 19.29 16.37
C VAL A 54 14.69 19.53 15.14
N LEU A 55 13.78 18.60 14.86
CA LEU A 55 12.85 18.70 13.73
C LEU A 55 11.88 19.87 13.91
N ASP A 56 11.26 19.97 15.08
CA ASP A 56 10.33 21.06 15.37
C ASP A 56 11.06 22.39 15.50
N GLY A 57 12.27 22.41 16.08
CA GLY A 57 13.11 23.60 16.15
C GLY A 57 13.45 24.18 14.77
N ALA A 58 13.71 23.33 13.78
CA ALA A 58 13.89 23.76 12.40
C ALA A 58 12.62 24.35 11.77
N LEU A 59 11.44 23.99 12.28
CA LEU A 59 10.13 24.51 11.84
C LEU A 59 9.67 25.72 12.69
N GLY A 60 10.41 26.12 13.73
CA GLY A 60 10.08 27.26 14.59
C GLY A 60 9.78 26.90 16.05
N GLY A 61 9.80 25.63 16.44
CA GLY A 61 9.74 25.17 17.84
C GLY A 61 8.38 25.30 18.52
N THR A 62 7.30 25.42 17.74
CA THR A 62 5.93 25.64 18.22
C THR A 62 4.99 24.47 17.86
N ASN A 63 5.49 23.24 17.90
CA ASN A 63 4.76 22.02 17.54
C ASN A 63 4.23 21.99 16.10
N LEU A 64 4.84 22.74 15.18
CA LEU A 64 4.51 22.67 13.75
C LEU A 64 4.82 21.29 13.17
N ILE A 65 5.76 20.56 13.78
CA ILE A 65 6.04 19.17 13.43
C ILE A 65 4.80 18.27 13.55
N TYR A 66 3.90 18.53 14.50
CA TYR A 66 2.66 17.77 14.67
C TYR A 66 1.75 17.91 13.45
N LEU A 67 1.61 19.13 12.92
CA LEU A 67 0.85 19.37 11.70
C LEU A 67 1.46 18.64 10.51
N VAL A 68 2.79 18.70 10.37
CA VAL A 68 3.52 18.01 9.30
C VAL A 68 3.34 16.50 9.39
N GLN A 69 3.44 15.91 10.59
CA GLN A 69 3.19 14.48 10.83
C GLN A 69 1.80 14.08 10.36
N ASN A 70 0.76 14.83 10.74
CA ASN A 70 -0.62 14.54 10.36
C ASN A 70 -0.84 14.66 8.85
N LEU A 71 -0.32 15.73 8.22
CA LEU A 71 -0.39 15.92 6.76
C LEU A 71 0.26 14.75 6.02
N LEU A 72 1.45 14.34 6.43
CA LEU A 72 2.17 13.21 5.81
C LEU A 72 1.44 11.89 6.04
N ALA A 73 0.97 11.61 7.27
CA ALA A 73 0.27 10.38 7.60
C ALA A 73 -1.06 10.26 6.81
N THR A 74 -1.89 11.30 6.80
CA THR A 74 -3.14 11.30 6.04
C THR A 74 -2.89 11.13 4.55
N THR A 75 -1.88 11.81 4.01
CA THR A 75 -1.50 11.67 2.60
C THR A 75 -1.01 10.26 2.28
N ALA A 76 -0.22 9.64 3.16
CA ALA A 76 0.26 8.26 2.99
C ALA A 76 -0.90 7.27 2.95
N PHE A 77 -1.83 7.33 3.91
CA PHE A 77 -3.03 6.49 3.94
C PHE A 77 -3.89 6.66 2.69
N TRP A 78 -4.08 7.90 2.25
CA TRP A 78 -4.84 8.19 1.03
C TRP A 78 -4.14 7.65 -0.22
N LEU A 79 -2.81 7.76 -0.33
CA LEU A 79 -2.05 7.17 -1.42
C LEU A 79 -2.12 5.64 -1.42
N VAL A 80 -2.14 4.99 -0.25
CA VAL A 80 -2.39 3.54 -0.13
C VAL A 80 -3.77 3.18 -0.68
N LEU A 81 -4.81 3.91 -0.27
CA LEU A 81 -6.17 3.71 -0.78
C LEU A 81 -6.21 3.85 -2.30
N GLN A 82 -5.58 4.88 -2.85
CA GLN A 82 -5.54 5.11 -4.29
C GLN A 82 -4.74 4.02 -5.01
N ALA A 83 -3.62 3.55 -4.46
CA ALA A 83 -2.86 2.45 -5.04
C ALA A 83 -3.62 1.10 -5.02
N ALA A 84 -4.46 0.88 -4.00
CA ALA A 84 -5.34 -0.29 -3.94
C ALA A 84 -6.48 -0.18 -4.99
N ALA A 85 -7.03 1.02 -5.16
CA ALA A 85 -8.13 1.29 -6.08
C ALA A 85 -7.71 1.43 -7.55
N SER A 86 -6.52 1.95 -7.85
CA SER A 86 -6.04 2.19 -9.23
C SER A 86 -5.71 0.91 -10.01
N GLN A 87 -5.82 -0.26 -9.38
CA GLN A 87 -5.70 -1.54 -10.09
C GLN A 87 -6.97 -1.92 -10.87
N GLU A 88 -8.06 -1.14 -10.77
CA GLU A 88 -9.35 -1.51 -11.36
C GLU A 88 -9.61 -0.98 -12.77
N SER A 89 -9.36 0.28 -13.17
CA SER A 89 -9.74 0.77 -14.51
C SER A 89 -9.17 2.14 -14.86
N GLU A 90 -8.90 2.38 -16.14
CA GLU A 90 -8.36 3.63 -16.70
C GLU A 90 -9.36 4.78 -16.82
N ASP A 91 -10.69 4.58 -16.73
CA ASP A 91 -11.65 5.66 -17.03
C ASP A 91 -12.84 5.72 -16.05
N THR A 92 -12.73 6.48 -14.95
CA THR A 92 -13.95 6.93 -14.25
C THR A 92 -13.84 8.35 -13.66
N PRO A 93 -14.91 9.18 -13.76
CA PRO A 93 -15.00 10.54 -13.21
C PRO A 93 -14.95 10.63 -11.67
N HIS A 94 -14.81 9.51 -10.96
CA HIS A 94 -14.72 9.41 -9.51
C HIS A 94 -13.39 9.95 -8.93
N SER A 95 -12.40 10.20 -9.78
CA SER A 95 -11.07 10.68 -9.39
C SER A 95 -11.15 12.04 -8.67
N ARG A 96 -11.82 13.04 -9.26
CA ARG A 96 -11.84 14.42 -8.73
C ARG A 96 -12.45 14.52 -7.33
N ARG A 97 -13.55 13.80 -7.08
CA ARG A 97 -14.23 13.78 -5.76
C ARG A 97 -13.31 13.24 -4.65
N ARG A 98 -12.45 12.26 -4.94
CA ARG A 98 -11.51 11.70 -3.94
C ARG A 98 -10.42 12.68 -3.51
N TYR A 99 -9.92 13.51 -4.44
CA TYR A 99 -8.98 14.58 -4.09
C TYR A 99 -9.63 15.68 -3.26
N TRP A 100 -10.89 16.02 -3.56
CA TRP A 100 -11.65 16.98 -2.75
C TRP A 100 -11.83 16.51 -1.31
N VAL A 101 -12.19 15.24 -1.10
CA VAL A 101 -12.34 14.68 0.26
C VAL A 101 -11.02 14.76 1.03
N LEU A 102 -9.89 14.42 0.41
CA LEU A 102 -8.58 14.59 1.05
C LEU A 102 -8.32 16.05 1.39
N GLY A 103 -8.50 16.96 0.43
CA GLY A 103 -8.27 18.40 0.63
C GLY A 103 -9.11 18.96 1.78
N VAL A 104 -10.38 18.57 1.87
CA VAL A 104 -11.27 18.97 2.97
C VAL A 104 -10.75 18.47 4.32
N ILE A 105 -10.32 17.20 4.41
CA ILE A 105 -9.78 16.65 5.67
C ILE A 105 -8.50 17.39 6.07
N LEU A 106 -7.55 17.56 5.13
CA LEU A 106 -6.28 18.25 5.38
C LEU A 106 -6.51 19.69 5.85
N VAL A 107 -7.39 20.43 5.17
CA VAL A 107 -7.74 21.81 5.55
C VAL A 107 -8.45 21.84 6.89
N ALA A 108 -9.40 20.93 7.15
CA ALA A 108 -10.20 20.95 8.38
C ALA A 108 -9.36 20.80 9.65
N PHE A 109 -8.46 19.81 9.73
CA PHE A 109 -7.59 19.69 10.90
C PHE A 109 -6.49 20.75 10.92
N SER A 110 -6.02 21.23 9.76
CA SER A 110 -5.03 22.32 9.71
C SER A 110 -5.61 23.61 10.27
N VAL A 111 -6.86 23.93 9.92
CA VAL A 111 -7.57 25.09 10.48
C VAL A 111 -7.76 24.93 11.98
N ALA A 112 -8.22 23.76 12.44
CA ALA A 112 -8.35 23.49 13.88
C ALA A 112 -7.01 23.65 14.61
N PHE A 113 -5.91 23.18 14.02
CA PHE A 113 -4.56 23.32 14.57
C PHE A 113 -4.13 24.79 14.76
N LEU A 114 -4.51 25.69 13.84
CA LEU A 114 -4.16 27.12 13.95
C LEU A 114 -4.83 27.82 15.14
N PHE A 115 -5.92 27.27 15.67
CA PHE A 115 -6.62 27.78 16.84
C PHE A 115 -6.10 27.23 18.17
N ILE A 116 -5.13 26.32 18.16
CA ILE A 116 -4.52 25.78 19.38
C ILE A 116 -3.46 26.75 19.89
N ASP A 117 -3.45 27.01 21.20
CA ASP A 117 -2.30 27.65 21.84
C ASP A 117 -1.16 26.62 21.96
N ARG A 118 -0.15 26.79 21.11
CA ARG A 118 0.80 25.73 20.73
C ARG A 118 1.90 25.45 21.75
N GLY A 119 2.21 26.41 22.63
CA GLY A 119 3.29 26.26 23.61
C GLY A 119 4.64 25.81 23.02
N PRO A 120 5.56 25.31 23.86
CA PRO A 120 6.84 24.75 23.44
C PRO A 120 6.68 23.31 22.89
N THR A 121 7.65 22.85 22.09
CA THR A 121 7.68 21.48 21.54
C THR A 121 7.41 20.42 22.62
N SER A 122 6.36 19.61 22.42
CA SER A 122 6.00 18.49 23.30
C SER A 122 5.74 17.20 22.52
N PRO A 123 6.24 16.04 22.98
CA PRO A 123 5.92 14.75 22.39
C PRO A 123 4.45 14.33 22.62
N THR A 124 3.79 14.88 23.64
CA THR A 124 2.39 14.60 23.99
C THR A 124 1.49 15.80 23.72
N PHE A 125 1.84 16.61 22.72
CA PHE A 125 1.19 17.91 22.41
C PHE A 125 -0.34 17.92 22.50
N ILE A 126 -1.03 16.90 21.96
CA ILE A 126 -2.50 16.82 22.01
C ILE A 126 -3.02 16.50 23.40
N HIS A 127 -2.35 15.62 24.14
CA HIS A 127 -2.75 15.26 25.50
C HIS A 127 -2.48 16.41 26.47
N ASP A 128 -1.40 17.17 26.26
CA ASP A 128 -1.05 18.34 27.06
C ASP A 128 -2.03 19.50 26.83
N ASN A 129 -2.61 19.60 25.62
CA ASN A 129 -3.57 20.63 25.25
C ASN A 129 -5.02 20.11 25.22
N VAL A 130 -5.29 18.96 25.86
CA VAL A 130 -6.62 18.33 25.82
C VAL A 130 -7.73 19.21 26.40
N ASP A 131 -7.37 20.14 27.28
CA ASP A 131 -8.28 21.14 27.86
C ASP A 131 -8.83 22.10 26.79
N GLN A 132 -8.12 22.27 25.67
CA GLN A 132 -8.55 23.11 24.56
C GLN A 132 -9.41 22.30 23.58
N LEU A 133 -10.64 22.75 23.35
CA LEU A 133 -11.53 22.14 22.37
C LEU A 133 -10.90 22.09 20.96
N ALA A 134 -10.07 23.08 20.61
CA ALA A 134 -9.36 23.12 19.33
C ALA A 134 -8.43 21.92 19.14
N ALA A 135 -7.72 21.48 20.19
CA ALA A 135 -6.82 20.32 20.14
C ALA A 135 -7.62 19.02 19.99
N VAL A 136 -8.70 18.86 20.76
CA VAL A 136 -9.61 17.72 20.67
C VAL A 136 -10.22 17.61 19.28
N LEU A 137 -10.71 18.72 18.71
CA LEU A 137 -11.27 18.76 17.37
C LEU A 137 -10.21 18.48 16.31
N CYS A 138 -9.01 19.07 16.42
CA CYS A 138 -7.90 18.82 15.49
C CYS A 138 -7.56 17.32 15.41
N ALA A 139 -7.33 16.70 16.57
CA ALA A 139 -7.02 15.28 16.65
C ALA A 139 -8.19 14.41 16.18
N SER A 140 -9.43 14.74 16.57
CA SER A 140 -10.62 13.97 16.19
C SER A 140 -10.88 14.01 14.67
N ILE A 141 -10.73 15.18 14.03
CA ILE A 141 -10.90 15.32 12.58
C ILE A 141 -9.84 14.49 11.84
N TYR A 142 -8.58 14.57 12.29
CA TYR A 142 -7.50 13.77 11.74
C TYR A 142 -7.78 12.26 11.87
N LEU A 143 -8.10 11.79 13.08
CA LEU A 143 -8.38 10.37 13.36
C LEU A 143 -9.61 9.86 12.62
N ALA A 144 -10.67 10.67 12.53
CA ALA A 144 -11.85 10.35 11.72
C ALA A 144 -11.50 10.26 10.23
N GLY A 145 -10.61 11.12 9.74
CA GLY A 145 -10.07 11.06 8.39
C GLY A 145 -9.32 9.76 8.11
N ILE A 146 -8.39 9.38 8.98
CA ILE A 146 -7.63 8.12 8.88
C ILE A 146 -8.56 6.90 8.99
N GLY A 147 -9.49 6.90 9.94
CA GLY A 147 -10.49 5.84 10.11
C GLY A 147 -11.38 5.71 8.87
N GLY A 148 -11.82 6.83 8.30
CA GLY A 148 -12.62 6.86 7.07
C GLY A 148 -11.86 6.33 5.86
N ILE A 149 -10.60 6.73 5.68
CA ILE A 149 -9.72 6.20 4.61
C ILE A 149 -9.51 4.69 4.79
N SER A 150 -9.24 4.23 6.02
CA SER A 150 -9.05 2.82 6.35
C SER A 150 -10.30 1.99 6.11
N LEU A 151 -11.49 2.52 6.41
CA LEU A 151 -12.77 1.89 6.12
C LEU A 151 -12.99 1.77 4.61
N GLN A 152 -12.73 2.82 3.85
CA GLN A 152 -12.83 2.78 2.38
C GLN A 152 -11.86 1.76 1.78
N LEU A 153 -10.64 1.67 2.31
CA LEU A 153 -9.67 0.66 1.91
C LEU A 153 -10.21 -0.75 2.17
N MET A 154 -10.75 -0.99 3.36
CA MET A 154 -11.34 -2.27 3.72
C MET A 154 -12.54 -2.63 2.82
N LEU A 155 -13.42 -1.67 2.53
CA LEU A 155 -14.60 -1.89 1.67
C LEU A 155 -14.20 -2.14 0.21
N ALA A 156 -13.24 -1.38 -0.32
CA ALA A 156 -12.71 -1.57 -1.67
C ALA A 156 -12.10 -2.98 -1.82
N VAL A 157 -11.40 -3.42 -0.80
CA VAL A 157 -10.71 -4.71 -0.77
C VAL A 157 -11.67 -5.88 -0.52
N ARG A 158 -12.68 -5.72 0.34
CA ARG A 158 -13.65 -6.78 0.66
C ARG A 158 -14.50 -7.22 -0.53
N ARG A 159 -14.71 -6.32 -1.50
CA ARG A 159 -15.33 -6.66 -2.79
C ARG A 159 -14.49 -7.67 -3.60
N ARG A 160 -13.20 -7.80 -3.30
CA ARG A 160 -12.27 -8.73 -3.97
C ARG A 160 -12.18 -10.03 -3.18
N ARG A 161 -12.68 -11.14 -3.76
CA ARG A 161 -12.70 -12.49 -3.14
C ARG A 161 -11.32 -13.16 -2.95
N LEU A 162 -10.21 -12.43 -3.09
CA LEU A 162 -8.87 -13.01 -3.02
C LEU A 162 -8.38 -13.02 -1.56
N VAL A 163 -8.16 -14.22 -1.02
CA VAL A 163 -7.54 -14.47 0.31
C VAL A 163 -6.25 -13.67 0.52
N ALA A 164 -5.59 -13.25 -0.56
CA ALA A 164 -4.40 -12.38 -0.58
C ALA A 164 -4.57 -11.02 0.13
N TYR A 165 -5.80 -10.55 0.33
CA TYR A 165 -6.09 -9.21 0.83
C TYR A 165 -6.36 -9.12 2.34
N TRP A 166 -6.29 -10.23 3.06
CA TRP A 166 -6.50 -10.26 4.52
C TRP A 166 -5.68 -9.23 5.31
N PRO A 167 -4.40 -8.89 4.95
CA PRO A 167 -3.61 -7.94 5.75
C PRO A 167 -4.19 -6.52 5.69
N PHE A 168 -4.84 -6.14 4.59
CA PHE A 168 -5.51 -4.84 4.47
C PHE A 168 -6.78 -4.75 5.29
N VAL A 169 -7.54 -5.85 5.35
CA VAL A 169 -8.78 -5.91 6.13
C VAL A 169 -8.47 -5.85 7.62
N VAL A 170 -7.55 -6.72 8.08
CA VAL A 170 -7.16 -6.75 9.50
C VAL A 170 -6.43 -5.46 9.89
N GLY A 171 -5.51 -4.99 9.04
CA GLY A 171 -4.76 -3.75 9.33
C GLY A 171 -5.65 -2.51 9.35
N GLY A 172 -6.58 -2.41 8.40
CA GLY A 172 -7.58 -1.35 8.37
C GLY A 172 -8.53 -1.40 9.57
N ALA A 173 -8.97 -2.59 9.98
CA ALA A 173 -9.80 -2.77 11.17
C ALA A 173 -9.07 -2.34 12.45
N LEU A 174 -7.80 -2.75 12.62
CA LEU A 174 -6.97 -2.32 13.75
C LEU A 174 -6.79 -0.80 13.78
N ALA A 175 -6.52 -0.17 12.63
CA ALA A 175 -6.42 1.28 12.53
C ALA A 175 -7.72 1.99 12.90
N ILE A 176 -8.88 1.47 12.46
CA ILE A 176 -10.20 2.03 12.81
C ILE A 176 -10.45 1.91 14.31
N VAL A 177 -10.20 0.73 14.91
CA VAL A 177 -10.35 0.52 16.34
C VAL A 177 -9.46 1.46 17.14
N ALA A 178 -8.20 1.63 16.73
CA ALA A 178 -7.29 2.59 17.34
C ALA A 178 -7.83 4.03 17.25
N CYS A 179 -8.31 4.45 16.08
CA CYS A 179 -8.87 5.79 15.89
C CYS A 179 -10.11 6.03 16.78
N ILE A 180 -11.02 5.06 16.87
CA ILE A 180 -12.21 5.16 17.73
C ILE A 180 -11.80 5.22 19.20
N ASN A 181 -10.88 4.35 19.64
CA ASN A 181 -10.38 4.35 21.02
C ASN A 181 -9.81 5.73 21.39
N GLU A 182 -8.93 6.27 20.55
CA GLU A 182 -8.27 7.55 20.84
C GLU A 182 -9.26 8.72 20.86
N ILE A 183 -10.21 8.76 19.91
CA ILE A 183 -11.27 9.78 19.93
C ILE A 183 -12.07 9.71 21.24
N VAL A 184 -12.51 8.51 21.64
CA VAL A 184 -13.28 8.33 22.87
C VAL A 184 -12.48 8.79 24.09
N TRP A 185 -11.21 8.39 24.20
CA TRP A 185 -10.36 8.79 25.32
C TRP A 185 -10.01 10.28 25.32
N LEU A 186 -9.89 10.93 24.16
CA LEU A 186 -9.72 12.38 24.07
C LEU A 186 -10.94 13.13 24.59
N PHE A 187 -12.16 12.69 24.25
CA PHE A 187 -13.37 13.31 24.78
C PHE A 187 -13.58 13.05 26.28
N ILE A 188 -13.27 11.85 26.76
CA ILE A 188 -13.31 11.53 28.20
C ILE A 188 -12.33 12.39 28.98
N ALA A 189 -11.11 12.57 28.45
CA ALA A 189 -10.08 13.42 29.03
C ALA A 189 -10.49 14.89 29.08
N HIS A 190 -11.04 15.41 27.97
CA HIS A 190 -11.55 16.78 27.89
C HIS A 190 -12.72 17.02 28.86
N ALA A 191 -13.55 16.02 29.10
CA ALA A 191 -14.63 16.09 30.08
C ALA A 191 -14.15 15.97 31.54
N HIS A 192 -12.85 15.76 31.78
CA HIS A 192 -12.26 15.49 33.09
C HIS A 192 -12.97 14.36 33.86
N ALA A 193 -13.50 13.37 33.14
CA ALA A 193 -14.42 12.38 33.70
C ALA A 193 -13.72 11.23 34.43
N VAL A 194 -12.38 11.11 34.34
CA VAL A 194 -11.62 9.97 34.83
C VAL A 194 -10.23 10.38 35.32
N ASP A 195 -9.71 9.65 36.32
CA ASP A 195 -8.35 9.82 36.83
C ASP A 195 -7.24 9.59 35.78
N ALA A 196 -6.13 10.31 35.94
CA ALA A 196 -4.96 10.29 35.04
C ALA A 196 -4.37 8.89 34.79
N ARG A 197 -4.49 7.97 35.75
CA ARG A 197 -3.98 6.59 35.62
C ARG A 197 -4.78 5.77 34.61
N THR A 198 -6.10 5.90 34.64
CA THR A 198 -7.00 5.19 33.73
C THR A 198 -6.92 5.80 32.34
N GLN A 199 -6.76 7.13 32.26
CA GLN A 199 -6.51 7.84 31.01
C GLN A 199 -5.20 7.38 30.33
N ALA A 200 -4.11 7.24 31.10
CA ALA A 200 -2.83 6.74 30.56
C ALA A 200 -2.94 5.30 30.03
N LEU A 201 -3.71 4.44 30.70
CA LEU A 201 -4.00 3.08 30.22
C LEU A 201 -4.80 3.08 28.90
N GLY A 202 -5.76 4.00 28.77
CA GLY A 202 -6.55 4.18 27.55
C GLY A 202 -5.70 4.58 26.34
N TYR A 203 -4.78 5.53 26.54
CA TYR A 203 -3.84 5.97 25.50
C TYR A 203 -2.77 4.91 25.18
N ALA A 204 -2.34 4.12 26.16
CA ALA A 204 -1.34 3.07 25.94
C ALA A 204 -1.81 1.98 24.96
N LEU A 205 -3.11 1.83 24.74
CA LEU A 205 -3.66 0.90 23.76
C LEU A 205 -3.63 1.45 22.33
N PHE A 206 -3.69 2.77 22.14
CA PHE A 206 -3.71 3.37 20.81
C PHE A 206 -2.49 2.99 19.97
N ASP A 207 -1.29 3.24 20.50
CA ASP A 207 -0.03 3.00 19.82
C ASP A 207 0.10 1.56 19.27
N PRO A 208 -0.02 0.50 20.09
CA PRO A 208 0.15 -0.86 19.59
C PRO A 208 -0.90 -1.21 18.51
N PHE A 209 -2.17 -0.82 18.67
CA PHE A 209 -3.19 -1.10 17.66
C PHE A 209 -2.94 -0.34 16.35
N PHE A 210 -2.60 0.94 16.44
CA PHE A 210 -2.36 1.78 15.28
C PHE A 210 -1.12 1.33 14.51
N TYR A 211 0.03 1.18 15.18
CA TYR A 211 1.28 0.78 14.52
C TYR A 211 1.21 -0.65 13.99
N LEU A 212 0.56 -1.59 14.71
CA LEU A 212 0.34 -2.94 14.20
C LEU A 212 -0.53 -2.90 12.93
N GLY A 213 -1.59 -2.08 12.92
CA GLY A 213 -2.43 -1.86 11.75
C GLY A 213 -1.63 -1.33 10.56
N VAL A 214 -0.81 -0.30 10.76
CA VAL A 214 0.08 0.27 9.73
C VAL A 214 1.05 -0.78 9.20
N ILE A 215 1.74 -1.52 10.08
CA ILE A 215 2.68 -2.58 9.68
C ILE A 215 1.96 -3.63 8.81
N LEU A 216 0.74 -4.03 9.17
CA LEU A 216 -0.02 -5.02 8.42
C LEU A 216 -0.45 -4.52 7.04
N ILE A 217 -0.87 -3.25 6.95
CA ILE A 217 -1.19 -2.60 5.66
C ILE A 217 0.06 -2.57 4.77
N VAL A 218 1.20 -2.15 5.32
CA VAL A 218 2.48 -2.11 4.59
C VAL A 218 2.92 -3.52 4.15
N ALA A 219 2.78 -4.52 5.02
CA ALA A 219 3.05 -5.92 4.70
C ALA A 219 2.13 -6.46 3.59
N GLY A 220 0.87 -6.02 3.58
CA GLY A 220 -0.07 -6.31 2.50
C GLY A 220 0.42 -5.77 1.16
N ILE A 221 0.82 -4.50 1.12
CA ILE A 221 1.38 -3.85 -0.07
C ILE A 221 2.64 -4.59 -0.57
N LEU A 222 3.54 -4.95 0.35
CA LEU A 222 4.76 -5.69 0.02
C LEU A 222 4.43 -7.07 -0.56
N SER A 223 3.49 -7.79 0.04
CA SER A 223 3.05 -9.11 -0.42
C SER A 223 2.52 -9.09 -1.85
N PHE A 224 1.73 -8.07 -2.22
CA PHE A 224 1.27 -7.91 -3.61
C PHE A 224 2.41 -7.63 -4.57
N THR A 225 3.39 -6.84 -4.14
CA THR A 225 4.57 -6.50 -4.96
C THR A 225 5.42 -7.73 -5.24
N VAL A 226 5.74 -8.50 -4.20
CA VAL A 226 6.53 -9.73 -4.33
C VAL A 226 5.79 -10.76 -5.18
N ARG A 227 4.47 -10.91 -4.99
CA ARG A 227 3.67 -11.83 -5.82
C ARG A 227 3.63 -11.41 -7.28
N LYS A 228 3.44 -10.13 -7.57
CA LYS A 228 3.49 -9.59 -8.94
C LYS A 228 4.86 -9.85 -9.57
N TRP A 229 5.93 -9.56 -8.83
CA TRP A 229 7.29 -9.74 -9.33
C TRP A 229 7.64 -11.20 -9.57
N ASN A 230 7.22 -12.09 -8.67
CA ASN A 230 7.36 -13.53 -8.86
C ASN A 230 6.57 -14.01 -10.10
N ARG A 231 5.34 -13.52 -10.31
CA ARG A 231 4.54 -13.84 -11.51
C ARG A 231 5.22 -13.37 -12.80
N GLU A 232 5.68 -12.12 -12.86
CA GLU A 232 6.39 -11.58 -14.03
C GLU A 232 7.71 -12.31 -14.30
N THR A 233 8.44 -12.67 -13.23
CA THR A 233 9.69 -13.42 -13.34
C THR A 233 9.42 -14.84 -13.84
N GLN A 234 8.41 -15.52 -13.32
CA GLN A 234 8.01 -16.85 -13.81
C GLN A 234 7.58 -16.80 -15.27
N MET A 235 6.79 -15.80 -15.67
CA MET A 235 6.39 -15.61 -17.07
C MET A 235 7.60 -15.35 -17.97
N THR A 236 8.52 -14.46 -17.56
CA THR A 236 9.74 -14.17 -18.32
C THR A 236 10.66 -15.39 -18.44
N LEU A 237 10.78 -16.18 -17.37
CA LEU A 237 11.54 -17.43 -17.38
C LEU A 237 10.89 -18.47 -18.28
N ALA A 238 9.56 -18.59 -18.26
CA ALA A 238 8.82 -19.46 -19.16
C ALA A 238 9.04 -19.06 -20.63
N ILE A 239 8.91 -17.78 -20.97
CA ILE A 239 9.19 -17.26 -22.32
C ILE A 239 10.63 -17.55 -22.74
N ARG A 240 11.63 -17.30 -21.87
CA ARG A 240 13.04 -17.60 -22.17
C ARG A 240 13.32 -19.09 -22.36
N GLN A 241 12.61 -19.95 -21.65
CA GLN A 241 12.75 -21.40 -21.80
C GLN A 241 12.09 -21.88 -23.08
N LEU A 242 10.89 -21.39 -23.39
CA LEU A 242 10.18 -21.66 -24.64
C LEU A 242 11.00 -21.16 -25.84
N SER A 243 11.48 -19.92 -25.83
CA SER A 243 12.28 -19.35 -26.92
C SER A 243 13.57 -20.15 -27.19
N ARG A 244 14.21 -20.71 -26.15
CA ARG A 244 15.38 -21.59 -26.31
C ARG A 244 15.03 -22.93 -26.95
N ILE A 245 13.84 -23.47 -26.67
CA ILE A 245 13.35 -24.71 -27.29
C ILE A 245 13.04 -24.43 -28.78
N THR A 246 12.34 -23.34 -29.07
CA THR A 246 12.00 -22.91 -30.43
C THR A 246 13.27 -22.67 -31.27
N GLN A 247 14.28 -21.99 -30.71
CA GLN A 247 15.55 -21.73 -31.39
C GLN A 247 16.38 -23.01 -31.63
N ARG A 248 16.35 -23.97 -30.70
CA ARG A 248 17.03 -25.28 -30.88
C ARG A 248 16.35 -26.17 -31.90
N ALA A 249 15.03 -26.10 -31.98
CA ALA A 249 14.24 -26.83 -32.96
C ALA A 249 14.33 -26.24 -34.38
N GLY A 250 15.05 -25.12 -34.56
CA GLY A 250 15.17 -24.45 -35.86
C GLY A 250 13.87 -23.80 -36.33
N LEU A 251 12.91 -23.60 -35.43
CA LEU A 251 11.62 -23.00 -35.74
C LEU A 251 11.82 -21.49 -35.87
N THR A 252 11.49 -20.94 -37.05
CA THR A 252 11.43 -19.49 -37.25
C THR A 252 10.49 -18.92 -36.22
N SER A 253 11.01 -18.08 -35.33
CA SER A 253 10.22 -17.39 -34.34
C SER A 253 9.16 -16.58 -35.09
N ALA A 254 7.90 -16.98 -34.99
CA ALA A 254 6.80 -16.13 -35.44
C ALA A 254 6.95 -14.81 -34.67
N THR A 255 7.44 -13.79 -35.36
CA THR A 255 7.37 -12.42 -34.89
C THR A 255 5.91 -12.13 -34.64
N ALA A 256 5.60 -11.66 -33.44
CA ALA A 256 4.27 -11.28 -33.01
C ALA A 256 3.60 -10.36 -34.05
N GLU A 257 2.84 -10.95 -34.96
CA GLU A 257 1.93 -10.26 -35.87
C GLU A 257 0.50 -10.59 -35.40
N ASP A 258 -0.13 -9.58 -34.79
CA ASP A 258 -1.57 -9.33 -34.78
C ASP A 258 -2.52 -10.50 -34.42
N GLY A 259 -2.31 -11.12 -33.26
CA GLY A 259 -3.35 -11.91 -32.57
C GLY A 259 -4.17 -11.04 -31.60
N PRO A 260 -5.50 -11.23 -31.47
CA PRO A 260 -6.35 -10.42 -30.60
C PRO A 260 -5.93 -10.60 -29.14
N ALA A 261 -5.33 -9.55 -28.57
CA ALA A 261 -4.67 -9.57 -27.27
C ALA A 261 -5.67 -9.53 -26.11
N THR A 262 -6.30 -10.65 -25.80
CA THR A 262 -7.05 -10.85 -24.55
C THR A 262 -6.09 -11.30 -23.43
N GLY A 263 -5.18 -10.40 -23.06
CA GLY A 263 -4.14 -10.65 -22.04
C GLY A 263 -2.78 -10.12 -22.51
N GLY A 264 -2.14 -9.29 -21.68
CA GLY A 264 -1.04 -8.40 -22.09
C GLY A 264 0.14 -9.03 -22.87
N PRO A 265 1.08 -8.21 -23.38
CA PRO A 265 2.06 -8.60 -24.42
C PRO A 265 2.93 -9.82 -24.13
N GLN A 266 3.09 -10.20 -22.87
CA GLN A 266 3.85 -11.40 -22.47
C GLN A 266 3.02 -12.69 -22.53
N LEU A 267 1.70 -12.59 -22.32
CA LEU A 267 0.78 -13.73 -22.40
C LEU A 267 0.56 -14.13 -23.86
N SER A 268 0.40 -13.16 -24.76
CA SER A 268 0.30 -13.42 -26.21
C SER A 268 1.57 -14.11 -26.73
N VAL A 269 2.75 -13.56 -26.43
CA VAL A 269 4.03 -14.17 -26.82
C VAL A 269 4.20 -15.58 -26.24
N ALA A 270 3.81 -15.81 -24.98
CA ALA A 270 3.86 -17.13 -24.38
C ALA A 270 2.88 -18.11 -25.04
N TYR A 271 1.69 -17.66 -25.42
CA TYR A 271 0.65 -18.46 -26.09
C TYR A 271 1.06 -18.81 -27.53
N ASP A 272 1.57 -17.84 -28.29
CA ASP A 272 2.03 -18.04 -29.68
C ASP A 272 3.19 -19.04 -29.75
N LEU A 273 4.15 -18.92 -28.82
CA LEU A 273 5.25 -19.88 -28.69
C LEU A 273 4.75 -21.29 -28.32
N LEU A 274 3.68 -21.38 -27.54
CA LEU A 274 3.12 -22.66 -27.10
C LEU A 274 2.40 -23.36 -28.25
N ILE A 275 1.59 -22.61 -29.03
CA ILE A 275 0.93 -23.11 -30.24
C ILE A 275 1.97 -23.57 -31.26
N SER A 276 2.97 -22.74 -31.56
CA SER A 276 4.01 -23.07 -32.54
C SER A 276 4.77 -24.36 -32.17
N ILE A 277 5.10 -24.55 -30.88
CA ILE A 277 5.74 -25.79 -30.43
C ILE A 277 4.76 -26.96 -30.51
N HIS A 278 3.49 -26.78 -30.13
CA HIS A 278 2.50 -27.84 -30.16
C HIS A 278 2.23 -28.34 -31.60
N ASP A 279 2.02 -27.43 -32.54
CA ASP A 279 1.75 -27.74 -33.95
C ASP A 279 2.91 -28.53 -34.58
N GLU A 280 4.15 -28.15 -34.29
CA GLU A 280 5.34 -28.82 -34.81
C GLU A 280 5.63 -30.18 -34.13
N THR A 281 5.14 -30.34 -32.90
CA THR A 281 5.19 -31.64 -32.20
C THR A 281 4.13 -32.60 -32.79
N VAL A 282 2.92 -32.11 -33.06
CA VAL A 282 1.84 -32.86 -33.70
C VAL A 282 2.19 -33.23 -35.14
N ALA A 283 2.84 -32.31 -35.86
CA ALA A 283 3.37 -32.57 -37.21
C ALA A 283 4.56 -33.56 -37.22
N GLY A 284 5.04 -34.01 -36.05
CA GLY A 284 6.11 -34.99 -35.92
C GLY A 284 7.50 -34.46 -36.29
N ARG A 285 7.65 -33.16 -36.50
CA ARG A 285 8.90 -32.51 -36.92
C ARG A 285 9.87 -32.27 -35.77
N VAL A 286 9.35 -32.22 -34.54
CA VAL A 286 10.15 -32.00 -33.32
C VAL A 286 9.90 -33.12 -32.32
N GLN A 287 10.95 -33.88 -31.97
CA GLN A 287 10.91 -34.81 -30.84
C GLN A 287 11.37 -34.12 -29.56
N LEU A 288 10.41 -33.72 -28.73
CA LEU A 288 10.68 -33.11 -27.43
C LEU A 288 11.25 -34.13 -26.44
N THR A 289 12.32 -33.76 -25.74
CA THR A 289 12.84 -34.56 -24.64
C THR A 289 11.89 -34.57 -23.43
N ALA A 290 12.01 -35.57 -22.55
CA ALA A 290 11.18 -35.67 -21.34
C ALA A 290 11.28 -34.44 -20.41
N ARG A 291 12.39 -33.70 -20.48
CA ARG A 291 12.59 -32.45 -19.73
C ARG A 291 11.85 -31.28 -20.37
N GLU A 292 11.82 -31.20 -21.70
CA GLU A 292 11.13 -30.15 -22.45
C GLU A 292 9.61 -30.32 -22.38
N ARG A 293 9.09 -31.55 -22.38
CA ARG A 293 7.66 -31.81 -22.13
C ARG A 293 7.18 -31.30 -20.77
N ARG A 294 8.02 -31.42 -19.72
CA ARG A 294 7.69 -30.88 -18.38
C ARG A 294 7.72 -29.36 -18.32
N VAL A 295 8.55 -28.72 -19.15
CA VAL A 295 8.60 -27.25 -19.26
C VAL A 295 7.37 -26.76 -20.01
N LEU A 296 7.01 -27.44 -21.11
CA LEU A 296 5.81 -27.14 -21.89
C LEU A 296 4.55 -27.27 -21.05
N SER A 297 4.37 -28.37 -20.32
CA SER A 297 3.18 -28.58 -19.47
C SER A 297 3.06 -27.57 -18.33
N ARG A 298 4.20 -27.08 -17.79
CA ARG A 298 4.21 -26.00 -16.79
C ARG A 298 3.85 -24.65 -17.40
N ALA A 299 4.34 -24.36 -18.60
CA ALA A 299 3.99 -23.14 -19.32
C ALA A 299 2.50 -23.14 -19.70
N GLU A 300 1.99 -24.27 -20.17
CA GLU A 300 0.58 -24.48 -20.51
C GLU A 300 -0.33 -24.29 -19.30
N ALA A 301 -0.02 -24.93 -18.17
CA ALA A 301 -0.76 -24.73 -16.93
C ALA A 301 -0.75 -23.26 -16.45
N LEU A 302 0.31 -22.51 -16.75
CA LEU A 302 0.44 -21.10 -16.37
C LEU A 302 -0.36 -20.19 -17.32
N VAL A 303 -0.33 -20.46 -18.63
CA VAL A 303 -1.09 -19.73 -19.65
C VAL A 303 -2.59 -20.01 -19.54
N THR A 304 -3.01 -21.27 -19.40
CA THR A 304 -4.42 -21.65 -19.21
C THR A 304 -5.01 -21.05 -17.93
N ARG A 305 -4.21 -20.97 -16.85
CA ARG A 305 -4.64 -20.31 -15.62
C ARG A 305 -4.87 -18.81 -15.81
N GLU A 306 -4.01 -18.14 -16.58
CA GLU A 306 -4.11 -16.70 -16.82
C GLU A 306 -5.21 -16.36 -17.85
N LEU A 307 -5.42 -17.19 -18.88
CA LEU A 307 -6.53 -17.06 -19.84
C LEU A 307 -7.89 -17.35 -19.18
N GLY A 308 -8.00 -18.40 -18.37
CA GLY A 308 -9.22 -18.69 -17.60
C GLY A 308 -9.56 -17.62 -16.54
N MET A 309 -8.57 -16.83 -16.11
CA MET A 309 -8.79 -15.65 -15.25
C MET A 309 -9.14 -14.39 -16.05
N ALA A 310 -8.88 -14.37 -17.36
CA ALA A 310 -9.28 -13.29 -18.26
C ALA A 310 -10.73 -13.46 -18.77
N GLU A 311 -11.18 -14.70 -19.01
CA GLU A 311 -12.58 -14.99 -19.37
C GLU A 311 -13.56 -14.87 -18.19
N ALA A 312 -13.06 -14.94 -16.95
CA ALA A 312 -13.86 -14.84 -15.73
C ALA A 312 -13.92 -13.42 -15.12
N ARG A 313 -13.36 -12.41 -15.79
CA ARG A 313 -13.40 -10.99 -15.41
C ARG A 313 -14.40 -10.23 -16.28
#